data_AF-A0A9X8MXV7-F1
#
_entry.id   AF-A0A9X8MXV7-F1
#
_cell.length_a   1.000
_cell.length_b   1.000
_cell.length_c   1.000
_cell.angle_alpha   90.00
_cell.angle_beta   90.00
_cell.angle_gamma   90.00
#
_symmetry.space_group_name_H-M   'P 1'
#
loop_
_entity.id
_entity.type
_entity.pdbx_description
1 polymer ?
#
loop_
_entity_poly.entity_id
_entity_poly.type
_entity_poly.pdbx_seq_one_letter_code
_entity_poly.pdbx_strand_id
1 'polypeptide(L)'
;MGNSLVSPWTMGDAAHVIEQEAAVRIVEDELDREHQRWSAMGVESIRTIVMHVEEHELVWKVYVQSEEYVRTRHSTAMLVGLGPYLVDRIDGGLHQIGVLSEIGGEWEADYRTRIRGMPVRTAVDDLDEEITEIATAQGRLPSVRALRRKLPKLPPAQALHYVNALLDGTAPPHLTALATEQLVEPIDPVLTVKTLRRGPHGTT
;
A
#
# COMPACT_ATOMS: atom_id res chain seq x y z
N MET A 1 15.91 -11.75 55.35
CA MET A 1 15.16 -12.56 54.37
C MET A 1 13.88 -11.81 54.06
N GLY A 2 13.64 -11.48 52.79
CA GLY A 2 12.48 -10.70 52.36
C GLY A 2 12.83 -9.67 51.29
N ASN A 3 13.27 -10.17 50.14
CA ASN A 3 13.50 -9.40 48.93
C ASN A 3 12.13 -9.08 48.30
N SER A 4 11.81 -7.82 48.02
CA SER A 4 10.73 -7.49 47.09
C SER A 4 11.06 -6.18 46.38
N LEU A 5 11.89 -6.31 45.33
CA LEU A 5 12.04 -5.32 44.28
C LEU A 5 10.71 -5.24 43.53
N VAL A 6 9.98 -4.15 43.75
CA VAL A 6 8.86 -3.77 42.89
C VAL A 6 9.48 -3.25 41.59
N SER A 7 9.57 -4.13 40.60
CA SER A 7 9.91 -3.80 39.23
C SER A 7 8.88 -2.83 38.63
N PRO A 8 9.28 -1.65 38.10
CA PRO A 8 8.41 -0.80 37.31
C PRO A 8 8.49 -1.24 35.85
N TRP A 9 7.84 -2.35 35.52
CA TRP A 9 7.54 -2.70 34.13
C TRP A 9 6.02 -2.80 34.02
N THR A 10 5.37 -1.65 33.94
CA THR A 10 3.97 -1.57 33.51
C THR A 10 3.96 -1.03 32.10
N MET A 11 3.44 -1.89 31.21
CA MET A 11 2.71 -1.53 30.00
C MET A 11 3.58 -0.91 28.89
N GLY A 12 4.01 -1.77 27.96
CA GLY A 12 4.52 -1.30 26.67
C GLY A 12 3.50 -0.41 25.99
N ASP A 13 4.01 0.54 25.19
CA ASP A 13 3.25 1.36 24.25
C ASP A 13 2.13 0.54 23.64
N ALA A 14 0.90 0.76 24.10
CA ALA A 14 -0.24 0.53 23.23
C ALA A 14 -0.03 1.53 22.09
N ALA A 15 0.48 1.05 20.95
CA ALA A 15 0.62 1.86 19.75
C ALA A 15 -0.67 2.66 19.62
N HIS A 16 -0.57 3.99 19.65
CA HIS A 16 -1.75 4.83 19.58
C HIS A 16 -2.36 4.64 18.20
N VAL A 17 -3.39 3.79 18.12
CA VAL A 17 -4.12 3.56 16.89
C VAL A 17 -5.12 4.70 16.73
N ILE A 18 -5.18 5.28 15.54
CA ILE A 18 -6.19 6.26 15.17
C ILE A 18 -7.56 5.60 15.33
N GLU A 19 -8.42 6.22 16.14
CA GLU A 19 -9.80 5.80 16.33
C GLU A 19 -10.67 6.17 15.11
N GLN A 20 -11.79 5.48 14.93
CA GLN A 20 -12.72 5.72 13.83
C GLN A 20 -13.17 7.19 13.75
N GLU A 21 -13.53 7.80 14.88
CA GLU A 21 -13.96 9.20 14.94
C GLU A 21 -12.83 10.16 14.58
N ALA A 22 -11.58 9.82 14.90
CA ALA A 22 -10.42 10.61 14.51
C ALA A 22 -10.19 10.54 13.01
N ALA A 23 -10.38 9.36 12.39
CA ALA A 23 -10.31 9.20 10.95
C ALA A 23 -11.41 9.99 10.21
N VAL A 24 -12.65 9.96 10.72
CA VAL A 24 -13.75 10.79 10.17
C VAL A 24 -13.38 12.26 10.20
N ARG A 25 -12.96 12.78 11.36
CA ARG A 25 -12.55 14.19 11.49
C ARG A 25 -11.42 14.56 10.53
N ILE A 26 -10.43 13.68 10.36
CA ILE A 26 -9.31 13.88 9.43
C ILE A 26 -9.80 14.11 8.00
N VAL A 27 -10.84 13.39 7.57
CA VAL A 27 -11.43 13.48 6.23
C VAL A 27 -12.36 14.68 6.12
N GLU A 28 -13.23 14.93 7.09
CA GLU A 28 -14.10 16.12 7.12
C GLU A 28 -13.28 17.41 7.03
N ASP A 29 -12.19 17.49 7.79
CA ASP A 29 -11.21 18.58 7.71
C ASP A 29 -10.64 18.78 6.30
N GLU A 30 -10.37 17.68 5.56
CA GLU A 30 -9.84 17.78 4.21
C GLU A 30 -10.92 18.22 3.21
N LEU A 31 -12.14 17.72 3.34
CA LEU A 31 -13.28 18.16 2.54
C LEU A 31 -13.55 19.65 2.73
N ASP A 32 -13.47 20.14 3.97
CA ASP A 32 -13.61 21.57 4.28
C ASP A 32 -12.48 22.39 3.64
N ARG A 33 -11.24 21.89 3.68
CA ARG A 33 -10.09 22.55 3.00
C ARG A 33 -10.25 22.56 1.48
N GLU A 34 -10.75 21.50 0.87
CA GLU A 34 -11.05 21.47 -0.57
C GLU A 34 -12.16 22.45 -0.92
N HIS A 35 -13.26 22.47 -0.15
CA HIS A 35 -14.36 23.41 -0.32
C HIS A 35 -13.89 24.86 -0.27
N GLN A 36 -13.07 25.20 0.74
CA GLN A 36 -12.47 26.53 0.87
C GLN A 36 -11.56 26.88 -0.32
N ARG A 37 -10.75 25.93 -0.81
CA ARG A 37 -9.89 26.12 -1.99
C ARG A 37 -10.72 26.44 -3.24
N TRP A 38 -11.79 25.70 -3.51
CA TRP A 38 -12.65 25.95 -4.66
C TRP A 38 -13.40 27.28 -4.54
N SER A 39 -13.91 27.58 -3.35
CA SER A 39 -14.59 28.84 -3.06
C SER A 39 -13.68 30.05 -3.30
N ALA A 40 -12.41 29.96 -2.89
CA ALA A 40 -11.40 31.00 -3.12
C ALA A 40 -11.10 31.22 -4.62
N MET A 41 -11.29 30.20 -5.46
CA MET A 41 -11.20 30.30 -6.92
C MET A 41 -12.51 30.77 -7.58
N GLY A 42 -13.55 31.09 -6.80
CA GLY A 42 -14.87 31.48 -7.31
C GLY A 42 -15.66 30.33 -7.94
N VAL A 43 -15.27 29.09 -7.65
CA VAL A 43 -15.93 27.88 -8.17
C VAL A 43 -16.85 27.34 -7.09
N GLU A 44 -18.14 27.20 -7.41
CA GLU A 44 -19.07 26.49 -6.55
C GLU A 44 -18.72 25.00 -6.54
N SER A 45 -18.31 24.49 -5.38
CA SER A 45 -17.98 23.07 -5.20
C SER A 45 -19.16 22.29 -4.65
N ILE A 46 -19.28 21.02 -5.04
CA ILE A 46 -20.27 20.10 -4.50
C ILE A 46 -20.01 19.87 -3.01
N ARG A 47 -21.01 20.13 -2.16
CA ARG A 47 -20.94 19.81 -0.74
C ARG A 47 -20.87 18.30 -0.56
N THR A 48 -19.76 17.85 0.02
CA THR A 48 -19.44 16.43 0.17
C THR A 48 -19.43 16.08 1.65
N ILE A 49 -19.99 14.93 2.00
CA ILE A 49 -20.11 14.45 3.38
C ILE A 49 -19.58 13.03 3.50
N VAL A 50 -19.16 12.66 4.71
CA VAL A 50 -18.84 11.26 5.04
C VAL A 50 -20.15 10.47 5.07
N MET A 51 -20.17 9.35 4.33
CA MET A 51 -21.33 8.47 4.21
C MET A 51 -21.24 7.28 5.18
N HIS A 52 -20.08 6.62 5.23
CA HIS A 52 -19.78 5.55 6.19
C HIS A 52 -18.27 5.31 6.26
N VAL A 53 -17.86 4.51 7.25
CA VAL A 53 -16.47 4.12 7.46
C VAL A 53 -16.40 2.60 7.58
N GLU A 54 -15.40 2.01 6.94
CA GLU A 54 -15.07 0.59 7.09
C GLU A 54 -13.69 0.44 7.73
N GLU A 55 -13.58 -0.53 8.64
CA GLU A 55 -12.31 -0.91 9.24
C GLU A 55 -11.52 -1.80 8.27
N HIS A 56 -10.26 -1.46 8.07
CA HIS A 56 -9.28 -2.33 7.42
C HIS A 56 -8.08 -2.51 8.36
N GLU A 57 -7.31 -3.57 8.18
CA GLU A 57 -6.14 -3.85 9.04
C GLU A 57 -5.07 -2.73 8.98
N LEU A 58 -4.93 -2.08 7.82
CA LEU A 58 -3.97 -0.99 7.61
C LEU A 58 -4.57 0.40 7.87
N VAL A 59 -5.83 0.61 7.50
CA VAL A 59 -6.41 1.95 7.33
C VAL A 59 -7.87 1.97 7.79
N TRP A 60 -8.40 3.16 8.06
CA TRP A 60 -9.84 3.40 7.97
C TRP A 60 -10.19 3.78 6.53
N LYS A 61 -11.14 3.06 5.92
CA LYS A 61 -11.72 3.45 4.63
C LYS A 61 -12.89 4.37 4.87
N VAL A 62 -12.75 5.64 4.55
CA VAL A 62 -13.78 6.67 4.77
C VAL A 62 -14.43 6.99 3.43
N TYR A 63 -15.68 6.56 3.27
CA TYR A 63 -16.42 6.78 2.05
C TYR A 63 -17.17 8.11 2.12
N VAL A 64 -17.05 8.89 1.05
CA VAL A 64 -17.69 10.20 0.94
C VAL A 64 -18.65 10.23 -0.24
N GLN A 65 -19.64 11.11 -0.16
CA GLN A 65 -20.59 11.32 -1.23
C GLN A 65 -21.16 12.75 -1.18
N SER A 66 -21.71 13.23 -2.29
CA SER A 66 -22.50 14.46 -2.34
C SER A 66 -23.63 14.42 -1.31
N GLU A 67 -23.77 15.49 -0.53
CA GLU A 67 -24.89 15.65 0.41
C GLU A 67 -26.23 15.58 -0.31
N GLU A 68 -26.32 16.18 -1.50
CA GLU A 68 -27.53 16.15 -2.32
C GLU A 68 -27.88 14.71 -2.74
N TYR A 69 -26.89 13.93 -3.20
CA TYR A 69 -27.12 12.53 -3.54
C TYR A 69 -27.56 11.72 -2.32
N VAL A 70 -26.92 11.88 -1.17
CA VAL A 70 -27.30 11.15 0.05
C VAL A 70 -28.75 11.44 0.43
N ARG A 71 -29.18 12.70 0.31
CA ARG A 71 -30.54 13.16 0.63
C ARG A 71 -31.60 12.75 -0.40
N THR A 72 -31.28 12.81 -1.69
CA THR A 72 -32.28 12.70 -2.77
C THR A 72 -32.19 11.41 -3.59
N ARG A 73 -31.02 10.77 -3.59
CA ARG A 73 -30.66 9.64 -4.47
C ARG A 73 -30.74 9.97 -5.97
N HIS A 74 -30.73 11.24 -6.34
CA HIS A 74 -30.68 11.66 -7.75
C HIS A 74 -29.30 11.37 -8.33
N SER A 75 -29.23 10.53 -9.36
CA SER A 75 -27.96 10.05 -9.94
C SER A 75 -27.09 11.17 -10.51
N THR A 76 -27.67 12.28 -10.93
CA THR A 76 -26.94 13.46 -11.43
C THR A 76 -26.12 14.16 -10.34
N ALA A 77 -26.47 13.97 -9.07
CA ALA A 77 -25.73 14.51 -7.93
C ALA A 77 -24.65 13.54 -7.42
N MET A 78 -24.52 12.35 -8.01
CA MET A 78 -23.58 11.32 -7.55
C MET A 78 -22.14 11.68 -7.94
N LEU A 79 -21.22 11.60 -6.98
CA LEU A 79 -19.79 11.61 -7.24
C LEU A 79 -19.37 10.27 -7.87
N VAL A 80 -18.77 10.32 -9.06
CA VAL A 80 -18.37 9.15 -9.85
C VAL A 80 -16.84 9.04 -9.89
N GLY A 81 -16.33 7.81 -9.79
CA GLY A 81 -14.90 7.50 -9.97
C GLY A 81 -14.05 7.64 -8.70
N LEU A 82 -14.59 8.27 -7.65
CA LEU A 82 -13.92 8.39 -6.35
C LEU A 82 -14.03 7.08 -5.57
N GLY A 83 -12.89 6.59 -5.09
CA GLY A 83 -12.82 5.57 -4.04
C GLY A 83 -12.86 6.20 -2.64
N PRO A 84 -12.74 5.40 -1.57
CA PRO A 84 -12.65 5.93 -0.22
C PRO A 84 -11.36 6.74 -0.02
N TYR A 85 -11.40 7.65 0.94
CA TYR A 85 -10.18 8.14 1.57
C TYR A 85 -9.62 7.03 2.47
N LEU A 86 -8.31 6.89 2.48
CA LEU A 86 -7.60 5.96 3.36
C LEU A 86 -6.92 6.77 4.45
N VAL A 87 -7.29 6.52 5.71
CA VAL A 87 -6.61 7.11 6.87
C VAL A 87 -5.74 6.05 7.53
N ASP A 88 -4.43 6.28 7.57
CA ASP A 88 -3.48 5.36 8.20
C ASP A 88 -3.83 5.18 9.68
N ARG A 89 -3.96 3.92 10.12
CA ARG A 89 -4.32 3.59 11.50
C ARG A 89 -3.25 3.88 12.53
N ILE A 90 -1.99 4.07 12.13
CA ILE A 90 -0.87 4.31 13.03
C ILE A 90 -0.58 5.81 13.14
N ASP A 91 -0.44 6.50 12.01
CA ASP A 91 0.01 7.89 12.01
C ASP A 91 -1.07 8.91 11.56
N GLY A 92 -2.25 8.46 11.12
CA GLY A 92 -3.31 9.34 10.64
C GLY A 92 -3.00 10.01 9.30
N GLY A 93 -2.02 9.51 8.54
CA GLY A 93 -1.77 9.90 7.17
C GLY A 93 -3.03 9.77 6.31
N LEU A 94 -3.31 10.79 5.50
CA LEU A 94 -4.48 10.85 4.63
C LEU A 94 -4.08 10.59 3.20
N HIS A 95 -4.73 9.61 2.60
CA HIS A 95 -4.51 9.18 1.23
C HIS A 95 -5.84 9.00 0.48
N GLN A 96 -5.75 8.90 -0.83
CA GLN A 96 -6.90 8.76 -1.72
C GLN A 96 -6.63 7.68 -2.75
N ILE A 97 -7.66 6.90 -3.05
CA ILE A 97 -7.68 5.93 -4.14
C ILE A 97 -8.89 6.17 -5.06
N GLY A 98 -8.80 5.69 -6.29
CA GLY A 98 -9.93 5.65 -7.22
C GLY A 98 -10.80 4.41 -7.00
N VAL A 99 -12.03 4.45 -7.52
CA VAL A 99 -13.00 3.34 -7.37
C VAL A 99 -12.51 2.02 -7.96
N LEU A 100 -11.72 2.06 -9.05
CA LEU A 100 -11.17 0.86 -9.67
C LEU A 100 -10.14 0.17 -8.77
N SER A 101 -9.27 0.97 -8.14
CA SER A 101 -8.26 0.49 -7.19
C SER A 101 -8.91 -0.14 -5.95
N GLU A 102 -10.02 0.43 -5.46
CA GLU A 102 -10.79 -0.14 -4.36
C GLU A 102 -11.43 -1.49 -4.74
N ILE A 103 -12.02 -1.59 -5.94
CA ILE A 103 -12.68 -2.82 -6.40
C ILE A 103 -11.68 -3.95 -6.65
N GLY A 104 -10.53 -3.64 -7.27
CA GLY A 104 -9.51 -4.63 -7.59
C GLY A 104 -8.56 -4.96 -6.43
N GLY A 105 -8.49 -4.11 -5.41
CA GLY A 105 -7.66 -4.31 -4.23
C GLY A 105 -6.18 -3.99 -4.44
N GLU A 106 -5.78 -3.49 -5.61
CA GLU A 106 -4.38 -3.22 -5.95
C GLU A 106 -3.75 -2.15 -5.07
N TRP A 107 -4.57 -1.25 -4.49
CA TRP A 107 -4.12 -0.24 -3.55
C TRP A 107 -3.34 -0.83 -2.39
N GLU A 108 -3.66 -2.03 -1.93
CA GLU A 108 -3.16 -2.57 -0.67
C GLU A 108 -1.67 -2.94 -0.75
N ALA A 109 -1.26 -3.50 -1.89
CA ALA A 109 0.15 -3.80 -2.16
C ALA A 109 0.98 -2.52 -2.31
N ASP A 110 0.45 -1.53 -3.04
CA ASP A 110 1.08 -0.20 -3.16
C ASP A 110 1.15 0.51 -1.82
N TYR A 111 0.11 0.41 -0.98
CA TYR A 111 0.06 1.00 0.36
C TYR A 111 1.13 0.40 1.26
N ARG A 112 1.19 -0.93 1.38
CA ARG A 112 2.19 -1.60 2.23
C ARG A 112 3.61 -1.25 1.80
N THR A 113 3.90 -1.34 0.51
CA THR A 113 5.26 -1.16 0.00
C THR A 113 5.70 0.30 0.00
N ARG A 114 4.95 1.19 -0.64
CA ARG A 114 5.38 2.58 -0.87
C ARG A 114 5.03 3.51 0.28
N ILE A 115 3.89 3.31 0.93
CA ILE A 115 3.43 4.20 2.01
C ILE A 115 3.97 3.74 3.35
N ARG A 116 3.83 2.45 3.70
CA ARG A 116 4.28 1.92 4.99
C ARG A 116 5.70 1.34 4.99
N GLY A 117 6.34 1.20 3.83
CA GLY A 117 7.68 0.58 3.75
C GLY A 117 7.70 -0.87 4.26
N MET A 118 6.54 -1.52 4.33
CA MET A 118 6.42 -2.89 4.80
C MET A 118 6.93 -3.84 3.71
N PRO A 119 7.75 -4.84 4.08
CA PRO A 119 8.15 -5.88 3.14
C PRO A 119 6.91 -6.69 2.76
N VAL A 120 6.49 -6.57 1.52
CA VAL A 120 5.49 -7.45 0.92
C VAL A 120 6.25 -8.47 0.10
N ARG A 121 5.84 -9.74 0.19
CA ARG A 121 6.38 -10.79 -0.66
C ARG A 121 6.17 -10.42 -2.12
N THR A 122 7.27 -10.27 -2.84
CA THR A 122 7.32 -9.78 -4.22
C THR A 122 7.30 -10.94 -5.20
N ALA A 123 6.97 -10.65 -6.47
CA ALA A 123 7.11 -11.62 -7.55
C ALA A 123 8.56 -12.13 -7.71
N VAL A 124 9.56 -11.35 -7.24
CA VAL A 124 10.96 -11.78 -7.22
C VAL A 124 11.21 -12.77 -6.08
N ASP A 125 10.60 -12.57 -4.91
CA ASP A 125 10.71 -13.54 -3.80
C ASP A 125 10.11 -14.90 -4.19
N ASP A 126 8.98 -14.90 -4.90
CA ASP A 126 8.37 -16.13 -5.42
C ASP A 126 9.23 -16.80 -6.50
N LEU A 127 9.86 -16.00 -7.36
CA LEU A 127 10.85 -16.51 -8.32
C LEU A 127 12.04 -17.15 -7.59
N ASP A 128 12.60 -16.46 -6.59
CA ASP A 128 13.78 -16.91 -5.86
C ASP A 128 13.52 -18.23 -5.12
N GLU A 129 12.35 -18.39 -4.50
CA GLU A 129 11.95 -19.65 -3.87
C GLU A 129 11.84 -20.79 -4.90
N GLU A 130 11.10 -20.58 -5.99
CA GLU A 130 10.92 -21.60 -7.04
C GLU A 130 12.27 -22.04 -7.66
N ILE A 131 13.17 -21.08 -7.92
CA ILE A 131 14.48 -21.38 -8.50
C ILE A 131 15.35 -22.14 -7.51
N THR A 132 15.25 -21.83 -6.22
CA THR A 132 15.94 -22.56 -5.15
C THR A 132 15.42 -24.00 -5.03
N GLU A 133 14.10 -24.19 -5.09
CA GLU A 133 13.48 -25.51 -5.09
C GLU A 133 13.92 -26.35 -6.29
N ILE A 134 13.95 -25.78 -7.51
CA ILE A 134 14.41 -26.51 -8.70
C ILE A 134 15.91 -26.84 -8.57
N ALA A 135 16.71 -25.92 -8.05
CA ALA A 135 18.14 -26.14 -7.89
C ALA A 135 18.45 -27.25 -6.88
N THR A 136 17.70 -27.35 -5.79
CA THR A 136 17.84 -28.41 -4.80
C THR A 136 17.36 -29.77 -5.32
N ALA A 137 16.27 -29.80 -6.10
CA ALA A 137 15.69 -31.04 -6.62
C ALA A 137 16.39 -31.60 -7.88
N GLN A 138 16.80 -30.71 -8.80
CA GLN A 138 17.25 -31.09 -10.16
C GLN A 138 18.64 -30.55 -10.50
N GLY A 139 19.22 -29.72 -9.63
CA GLY A 139 20.53 -29.14 -9.81
C GLY A 139 20.53 -27.83 -10.60
N ARG A 140 21.74 -27.31 -10.76
CA ARG A 140 22.03 -25.95 -11.23
C ARG A 140 21.60 -25.65 -12.68
N LEU A 141 21.77 -26.59 -13.60
CA LEU A 141 21.46 -26.33 -15.01
C LEU A 141 19.94 -26.29 -15.28
N PRO A 142 19.12 -27.18 -14.68
CA PRO A 142 17.66 -27.05 -14.72
C PRO A 142 17.15 -25.73 -14.15
N SER A 143 17.69 -25.25 -13.02
CA SER A 143 17.27 -23.97 -12.43
C SER A 143 17.63 -22.77 -13.30
N VAL A 144 18.83 -22.74 -13.89
CA VAL A 144 19.20 -21.70 -14.88
C VAL A 144 18.25 -21.69 -16.09
N ARG A 145 17.83 -22.86 -16.55
CA ARG A 145 16.86 -22.96 -17.66
C ARG A 145 15.48 -22.47 -17.23
N ALA A 146 15.01 -22.81 -16.04
CA ALA A 146 13.73 -22.33 -15.51
C ALA A 146 13.73 -20.81 -15.34
N LEU A 147 14.79 -20.25 -14.73
CA LEU A 147 14.97 -18.80 -14.57
C LEU A 147 14.86 -18.07 -15.90
N ARG A 148 15.57 -18.54 -16.93
CA ARG A 148 15.54 -17.90 -18.26
C ARG A 148 14.21 -18.05 -19.01
N ARG A 149 13.38 -19.03 -18.67
CA ARG A 149 12.01 -19.11 -19.21
C ARG A 149 11.14 -17.99 -18.64
N LYS A 150 11.32 -17.67 -17.35
CA LYS A 150 10.58 -16.60 -16.67
C LYS A 150 11.15 -15.21 -16.94
N LEU A 151 12.47 -15.11 -17.10
CA LEU A 151 13.21 -13.88 -17.39
C LEU A 151 13.87 -13.96 -18.79
N PRO A 152 13.09 -13.91 -19.89
CA PRO A 152 13.61 -14.13 -21.23
C PRO A 152 14.64 -13.10 -21.68
N LYS A 153 14.64 -11.89 -21.10
CA LYS A 153 15.62 -10.83 -21.40
C LYS A 153 16.93 -11.02 -20.63
N LEU A 154 17.00 -11.95 -19.68
CA LEU A 154 18.20 -12.20 -18.89
C LEU A 154 19.25 -13.02 -19.70
N PRO A 155 20.45 -12.47 -19.96
CA PRO A 155 21.52 -13.16 -20.65
C PRO A 155 21.96 -14.45 -19.94
N PRO A 156 22.47 -15.47 -20.67
CA PRO A 156 22.89 -16.73 -20.07
C PRO A 156 23.90 -16.60 -18.93
N ALA A 157 24.90 -15.72 -19.09
CA ALA A 157 25.91 -15.48 -18.06
C ALA A 157 25.31 -14.84 -16.80
N GLN A 158 24.38 -13.90 -16.95
CA GLN A 158 23.68 -13.27 -15.83
C GLN A 158 22.73 -14.25 -15.14
N ALA A 159 22.05 -15.13 -15.88
CA ALA A 159 21.23 -16.18 -15.28
C ALA A 159 22.05 -17.19 -14.48
N LEU A 160 23.23 -17.57 -14.99
CA LEU A 160 24.17 -18.42 -14.25
C LEU A 160 24.66 -17.74 -12.97
N HIS A 161 25.01 -16.45 -13.05
CA HIS A 161 25.42 -15.67 -11.89
C HIS A 161 24.29 -15.55 -10.87
N TYR A 162 23.06 -15.26 -11.31
CA TYR A 162 21.87 -15.19 -10.46
C TYR A 162 21.70 -16.47 -9.65
N VAL A 163 21.64 -17.63 -10.32
CA VAL A 163 21.40 -18.92 -9.66
C VAL A 163 22.54 -19.27 -8.69
N ASN A 164 23.79 -19.02 -9.07
CA ASN A 164 24.93 -19.31 -8.18
C ASN A 164 24.83 -18.46 -6.90
N ALA A 165 24.65 -17.14 -7.04
CA ALA A 165 24.56 -16.23 -5.91
C ALA A 165 23.32 -16.49 -5.03
N LEU A 166 22.20 -16.87 -5.64
CA LEU A 166 21.00 -17.29 -4.91
C LEU A 166 21.25 -18.55 -4.07
N LEU A 167 21.96 -19.54 -4.63
CA LEU A 167 22.38 -20.74 -3.88
C LEU A 167 23.39 -20.43 -2.77
N ASP A 168 24.19 -19.38 -2.94
CA ASP A 168 25.10 -18.87 -1.91
C ASP A 168 24.38 -17.97 -0.87
N GLY A 169 23.09 -17.68 -1.07
CA GLY A 169 22.19 -17.12 -0.09
C GLY A 169 21.35 -15.93 -0.57
N THR A 170 21.81 -15.13 -1.53
CA THR A 170 21.06 -13.94 -1.99
C THR A 170 21.44 -13.55 -3.42
N ALA A 171 20.44 -13.24 -4.24
CA ALA A 171 20.67 -12.73 -5.59
C ALA A 171 21.34 -11.33 -5.58
N PRO A 172 22.22 -11.02 -6.54
CA PRO A 172 22.86 -9.71 -6.62
C PRO A 172 21.82 -8.60 -6.88
N PRO A 173 21.87 -7.44 -6.20
CA PRO A 173 20.82 -6.41 -6.29
C PRO A 173 20.52 -5.92 -7.71
N HIS A 174 21.55 -5.81 -8.57
CA HIS A 174 21.37 -5.39 -9.95
C HIS A 174 20.64 -6.43 -10.81
N LEU A 175 20.74 -7.72 -10.47
CA LEU A 175 20.02 -8.79 -11.14
C LEU A 175 18.58 -8.92 -10.61
N THR A 176 18.39 -8.71 -9.31
CA THR A 176 17.07 -8.56 -8.68
C THR A 176 16.29 -7.43 -9.35
N ALA A 177 16.92 -6.27 -9.59
CA ALA A 177 16.29 -5.16 -10.31
C ALA A 177 15.84 -5.55 -11.73
N LEU A 178 16.69 -6.26 -12.50
CA LEU A 178 16.33 -6.76 -13.83
C LEU A 178 15.22 -7.82 -13.81
N ALA A 179 15.12 -8.60 -12.73
CA ALA A 179 14.01 -9.53 -12.50
C ALA A 179 12.73 -8.75 -12.20
N THR A 180 12.78 -7.74 -11.33
CA THR A 180 11.65 -6.85 -11.05
C THR A 180 11.13 -6.18 -12.33
N GLU A 181 12.00 -5.61 -13.17
CA GLU A 181 11.61 -4.98 -14.44
C GLU A 181 10.88 -5.92 -15.42
N GLN A 182 11.12 -7.23 -15.32
CA GLN A 182 10.51 -8.22 -16.19
C GLN A 182 9.28 -8.90 -15.58
N LEU A 183 9.21 -9.00 -14.26
CA LEU A 183 8.14 -9.70 -13.54
C LEU A 183 7.05 -8.78 -13.04
N VAL A 184 7.38 -7.53 -12.75
CA VAL A 184 6.43 -6.55 -12.21
C VAL A 184 5.98 -5.67 -13.35
N GLU A 185 4.72 -5.86 -13.78
CA GLU A 185 4.07 -4.88 -14.63
C GLU A 185 3.99 -3.54 -13.86
N PRO A 186 4.34 -2.40 -14.50
CA PRO A 186 4.16 -1.11 -13.88
C PRO A 186 2.71 -0.98 -13.43
N ILE A 187 2.49 -0.72 -12.14
CA ILE A 187 1.15 -0.44 -11.63
C ILE A 187 0.61 0.77 -12.40
N ASP A 188 -0.57 0.63 -13.01
CA ASP A 188 -1.25 1.75 -13.65
C ASP A 188 -1.38 2.88 -12.62
N PRO A 189 -0.88 4.10 -12.92
CA PRO A 189 -0.99 5.24 -12.00
C PRO A 189 -2.41 5.48 -11.48
N VAL A 190 -3.45 5.13 -12.25
CA VAL A 190 -4.86 5.21 -11.83
C VAL A 190 -5.18 4.28 -10.65
N LEU A 191 -4.44 3.19 -10.50
CA LEU A 191 -4.61 2.21 -9.43
C LEU A 191 -3.78 2.52 -8.19
N THR A 192 -2.93 3.56 -8.24
CA THR A 192 -2.01 3.88 -7.14
C THR A 192 -2.65 4.71 -6.03
N VAL A 193 -2.14 4.54 -4.81
CA VAL A 193 -2.49 5.35 -3.63
C VAL A 193 -1.82 6.72 -3.74
N LYS A 194 -2.65 7.77 -3.75
CA LYS A 194 -2.19 9.16 -3.70
C LYS A 194 -2.13 9.66 -2.27
N THR A 195 -0.97 10.13 -1.83
CA THR A 195 -0.85 10.79 -0.51
C THR A 195 -1.30 12.24 -0.60
N LEU A 196 -2.27 12.62 0.24
CA LEU A 196 -2.75 14.00 0.34
C LEU A 196 -2.06 14.73 1.49
N ARG A 197 -1.91 14.05 2.63
CA ARG A 197 -1.25 14.58 3.82
C ARG A 197 -0.54 13.46 4.56
N ARG A 198 0.70 13.69 4.97
CA ARG A 198 1.43 12.74 5.84
C ARG A 198 0.96 12.87 7.29
N GLY A 199 0.98 11.78 8.03
CA GLY A 199 0.68 11.78 9.45
C GLY A 199 1.74 12.57 10.24
N PRO A 200 1.44 13.04 11.47
CA PRO A 200 2.38 13.77 12.32
C PRO A 200 3.63 12.95 12.69
N HIS A 201 3.58 11.62 12.51
CA HIS A 201 4.62 10.67 12.89
C HIS A 201 5.37 10.03 11.70
N GLY A 202 5.16 10.51 10.47
CA GLY A 202 5.86 9.97 9.29
C GLY A 202 7.34 10.36 9.26
N THR A 203 8.23 9.47 9.73
CA THR A 203 9.68 9.64 9.63
C THR A 203 10.15 9.61 8.17
N THR A 204 11.22 10.38 7.92
CA THR A 204 11.81 10.69 6.60
C THR A 204 12.58 9.54 6.00
#